data_AF-A0A4S8QER6-F1
#
_entry.id   AF-A0A4S8QER6-F1
#
_cell.length_a   1.000
_cell.length_b   1.000
_cell.length_c   1.000
_cell.angle_alpha   90.00
_cell.angle_beta   90.00
_cell.angle_gamma   90.00
#
_symmetry.space_group_name_H-M   'P 1'
#
loop_
_entity.id
_entity.type
_entity.pdbx_description
1 polymer ?
#
loop_
_entity_poly.entity_id
_entity_poly.type
_entity_poly.pdbx_seq_one_letter_code
_entity_poly.pdbx_strand_id
1 'polypeptide(L)'
;MTGWMAAAAVAVVAGIGAVALAQGGTLDPPTEPMSEESVQQALDDSESNQPSDDASASESPSPTPSDEPDATPSPGAGEQVFGGAGGTFLASCDGTQVTIESWTPSQGWQVSNVESVPAADAEIEFESESDEEEYSVRCVDGVPQLGSADDDTGDDSGDDG
;
A
#
# COMPACT_ATOMS: atom_id res chain seq x y z
N MET A 1 -5.56 54.39 6.82
CA MET A 1 -5.42 53.00 6.33
C MET A 1 -4.74 52.18 7.43
N THR A 2 -5.46 51.91 8.52
CA THR A 2 -4.91 51.29 9.74
C THR A 2 -6.05 50.59 10.49
N GLY A 3 -6.63 49.56 9.86
CA GLY A 3 -7.84 48.91 10.37
C GLY A 3 -7.95 47.41 10.12
N TRP A 4 -6.87 46.75 9.68
CA TRP A 4 -6.93 45.30 9.36
C TRP A 4 -5.98 44.42 10.18
N MET A 5 -5.08 45.02 10.97
CA MET A 5 -4.11 44.24 11.77
C MET A 5 -4.63 43.78 13.14
N ALA A 6 -5.85 44.16 13.52
CA ALA A 6 -6.42 43.81 14.83
C ALA A 6 -7.18 42.47 14.86
N ALA A 7 -7.52 41.90 13.70
CA ALA A 7 -8.37 40.69 13.65
C ALA A 7 -7.58 39.36 13.70
N ALA A 8 -6.29 39.36 13.39
CA ALA A 8 -5.54 38.11 13.19
C ALA A 8 -5.02 37.45 14.49
N ALA A 9 -4.89 38.19 15.60
CA ALA A 9 -4.16 37.69 16.77
C ALA A 9 -4.98 36.86 17.76
N VAL A 10 -6.32 36.91 17.72
CA VAL A 10 -7.16 36.30 18.79
C VAL A 10 -7.62 34.87 18.44
N ALA A 11 -7.56 34.43 17.19
CA ALA A 11 -8.12 33.14 16.78
C ALA A 11 -7.18 31.93 16.96
N VAL A 12 -5.86 32.12 17.10
CA VAL A 12 -4.89 31.00 17.06
C VAL A 12 -4.68 30.33 18.44
N VAL A 13 -5.02 30.98 19.55
CA VAL A 13 -4.67 30.45 20.89
C VAL A 13 -5.65 29.41 21.42
N ALA A 14 -6.84 29.25 20.82
CA ALA A 14 -7.86 28.29 21.28
C ALA A 14 -7.84 26.92 20.54
N GLY A 15 -6.89 26.69 19.64
CA GLY A 15 -6.86 25.46 18.81
C GLY A 15 -6.07 24.29 19.37
N ILE A 16 -5.07 24.52 20.23
CA ILE A 16 -4.10 23.47 20.64
C ILE A 16 -4.59 22.64 21.85
N GLY A 17 -5.65 23.07 22.57
CA GLY A 17 -6.08 22.41 23.82
C GLY A 17 -6.96 21.16 23.66
N ALA A 18 -7.63 20.97 22.52
CA ALA A 18 -8.70 19.96 22.41
C ALA A 18 -8.24 18.58 21.90
N VAL A 19 -7.09 18.47 21.23
CA VAL A 19 -6.61 17.18 20.68
C VAL A 19 -5.90 16.33 21.74
N ALA A 20 -5.45 16.92 22.86
CA ALA A 20 -4.76 16.20 23.93
C ALA A 20 -5.67 15.34 24.82
N LEU A 21 -6.99 15.48 24.73
CA LEU A 21 -7.94 14.81 25.63
C LEU A 21 -8.70 13.63 24.98
N ALA A 22 -8.55 13.42 23.67
CA ALA A 22 -9.11 12.25 22.98
C ALA A 22 -8.11 11.07 22.89
N GLN A 23 -6.82 11.29 23.17
CA GLN A 23 -5.74 10.28 23.12
C GLN A 23 -5.50 9.63 24.50
N GLY A 24 -6.56 9.51 25.31
CA GLY A 24 -6.51 8.87 26.62
C GLY A 24 -6.51 7.35 26.51
N GLY A 25 -5.31 6.76 26.41
CA GLY A 25 -5.04 5.32 26.41
C GLY A 25 -4.81 4.82 24.99
N THR A 26 -3.59 4.52 24.54
CA THR A 26 -2.52 3.76 25.19
C THR A 26 -1.22 4.35 24.66
N LEU A 27 -0.47 5.07 25.49
CA LEU A 27 0.94 5.31 25.20
C LEU A 27 1.62 3.97 25.46
N ASP A 28 1.66 3.14 24.42
CA ASP A 28 2.65 2.08 24.30
C ASP A 28 4.00 2.69 24.70
N PRO A 29 4.79 2.05 25.57
CA PRO A 29 6.14 2.54 25.82
C PRO A 29 6.82 2.73 24.47
N PRO A 30 7.64 3.80 24.27
CA PRO A 30 8.39 3.89 23.04
C PRO A 30 9.10 2.55 22.86
N THR A 31 8.84 1.88 21.74
CA THR A 31 9.63 0.72 21.33
C THR A 31 11.07 1.18 21.42
N GLU A 32 11.77 0.71 22.44
CA GLU A 32 13.16 1.08 22.64
C GLU A 32 13.88 0.71 21.34
N PRO A 33 14.47 1.68 20.63
CA PRO A 33 15.23 1.34 19.44
C PRO A 33 16.29 0.33 19.89
N MET A 34 16.32 -0.83 19.24
CA MET A 34 17.28 -1.90 19.55
C MET A 34 18.66 -1.30 19.73
N SER A 35 19.25 -1.48 20.92
CA SER A 35 20.55 -0.93 21.26
C SER A 35 21.60 -1.34 20.23
N GLU A 36 22.54 -0.44 19.94
CA GLU A 36 23.62 -0.63 18.96
C GLU A 36 24.42 -1.93 19.19
N GLU A 37 24.45 -2.43 20.43
CA GLU A 37 25.05 -3.72 20.81
C GLU A 37 24.30 -4.92 20.24
N SER A 38 22.95 -4.90 20.23
CA SER A 38 22.13 -5.96 19.66
C SER A 38 22.23 -5.97 18.14
N VAL A 39 22.40 -4.79 17.52
CA VAL A 39 22.63 -4.68 16.07
C VAL A 39 23.99 -5.25 15.69
N GLN A 40 25.05 -4.93 16.46
CA GLN A 40 26.38 -5.52 16.23
C GLN A 40 26.38 -7.02 16.46
N GLN A 41 25.74 -7.51 17.51
CA GLN A 41 25.65 -8.95 17.76
C GLN A 41 24.90 -9.70 16.66
N ALA A 42 23.85 -9.10 16.08
CA ALA A 42 23.16 -9.67 14.91
C ALA A 42 24.01 -9.66 13.63
N LEU A 43 24.88 -8.65 13.47
CA LEU A 43 25.86 -8.58 12.37
C LEU A 43 26.96 -9.65 12.53
N ASP A 44 27.53 -9.77 13.73
CA ASP A 44 28.56 -10.78 14.05
C ASP A 44 28.02 -12.23 13.96
N ASP A 45 26.75 -12.46 14.33
CA ASP A 45 26.09 -13.77 14.18
C ASP A 45 25.82 -14.09 12.69
N SER A 46 25.44 -13.09 11.89
CA SER A 46 25.33 -13.22 10.43
C SER A 46 26.68 -13.47 9.75
N GLU A 47 27.76 -12.86 10.23
CA GLU A 47 29.13 -13.12 9.73
C GLU A 47 29.63 -14.51 10.16
N SER A 48 29.29 -14.97 11.36
CA SER A 48 29.69 -16.30 11.86
C SER A 48 28.94 -17.46 11.19
N ASN A 49 27.74 -17.21 10.65
CA ASN A 49 26.98 -18.20 9.87
C ASN A 49 27.37 -18.24 8.39
N GLN A 50 28.42 -17.53 7.96
CA GLN A 50 28.97 -17.73 6.62
C GLN A 50 29.54 -19.16 6.49
N PRO A 51 29.11 -19.94 5.47
CA PRO A 51 29.76 -21.19 5.14
C PRO A 51 31.23 -20.91 4.81
N SER A 52 32.13 -21.53 5.59
CA SER A 52 33.56 -21.52 5.32
C SER A 52 33.84 -22.41 4.11
N ASP A 53 33.84 -21.83 2.91
CA ASP A 53 34.46 -22.44 1.74
C ASP A 53 35.94 -22.02 1.70
N ASP A 54 36.78 -22.83 2.35
CA ASP A 54 38.23 -22.78 2.20
C ASP A 54 38.65 -23.40 0.85
N ALA A 55 39.50 -22.67 0.13
CA ALA A 55 40.44 -23.08 -0.92
C ALA A 55 40.05 -23.01 -2.43
N SER A 56 40.73 -22.03 -3.06
CA SER A 56 41.47 -22.10 -4.35
C SER A 56 40.90 -21.45 -5.63
N ALA A 57 41.59 -20.36 -5.99
CA ALA A 57 41.96 -19.89 -7.34
C ALA A 57 40.92 -19.09 -8.17
N SER A 58 41.41 -17.93 -8.66
CA SER A 58 40.91 -17.07 -9.76
C SER A 58 39.91 -17.76 -10.71
N GLU A 59 38.74 -17.21 -11.04
CA GLU A 59 38.49 -15.91 -11.69
C GLU A 59 37.03 -15.46 -11.42
N SER A 60 36.78 -14.15 -11.57
CA SER A 60 35.49 -13.48 -11.32
C SER A 60 34.29 -14.09 -12.08
N PRO A 61 33.16 -14.31 -11.37
CA PRO A 61 31.84 -13.99 -11.93
C PRO A 61 31.18 -12.85 -11.15
N SER A 62 30.54 -11.94 -11.89
CA SER A 62 29.66 -10.89 -11.39
C SER A 62 28.65 -11.41 -10.35
N PRO A 63 28.30 -10.65 -9.30
CA PRO A 63 27.13 -10.99 -8.49
C PRO A 63 25.87 -10.79 -9.33
N THR A 64 25.29 -11.89 -9.80
CA THR A 64 23.87 -11.92 -10.14
C THR A 64 23.11 -11.60 -8.85
N PRO A 65 22.24 -10.58 -8.78
CA PRO A 65 21.37 -10.44 -7.63
C PRO A 65 20.49 -11.69 -7.55
N SER A 66 20.74 -12.51 -6.54
CA SER A 66 19.83 -13.57 -6.15
C SER A 66 18.64 -12.87 -5.50
N ASP A 67 17.56 -12.75 -6.26
CA ASP A 67 16.23 -12.40 -5.75
C ASP A 67 15.84 -13.55 -4.82
N GLU A 68 16.23 -13.45 -3.54
CA GLU A 68 15.65 -14.28 -2.50
C GLU A 68 14.23 -13.72 -2.31
N PRO A 69 13.16 -14.49 -2.62
CA PRO A 69 11.84 -14.00 -2.32
C PRO A 69 11.74 -13.92 -0.80
N ASP A 70 11.73 -12.69 -0.29
CA ASP A 70 11.16 -12.36 1.02
C ASP A 70 9.85 -13.13 1.10
N ALA A 71 9.71 -13.98 2.12
CA ALA A 71 8.62 -14.94 2.24
C ALA A 71 7.28 -14.20 2.36
N THR A 72 6.78 -13.77 1.21
CA THR A 72 5.52 -13.05 1.07
C THR A 72 4.47 -14.05 1.52
N PRO A 73 3.61 -13.70 2.50
CA PRO A 73 2.52 -14.57 2.87
C PRO A 73 1.74 -14.88 1.60
N SER A 74 1.70 -16.15 1.22
CA SER A 74 0.91 -16.57 0.06
C SER A 74 -0.54 -16.23 0.40
N PRO A 75 -1.28 -15.57 -0.52
CA PRO A 75 -2.68 -15.26 -0.28
C PRO A 75 -3.42 -16.54 0.08
N GLY A 76 -4.28 -16.46 1.11
CA GLY A 76 -5.11 -17.58 1.53
C GLY A 76 -6.15 -17.96 0.48
N ALA A 77 -6.93 -19.00 0.76
CA ALA A 77 -7.99 -19.43 -0.16
C ALA A 77 -9.03 -18.32 -0.29
N GLY A 78 -9.21 -17.78 -1.50
CA GLY A 78 -10.11 -16.66 -1.78
C GLY A 78 -9.44 -15.29 -1.83
N GLU A 79 -8.12 -15.22 -1.64
CA GLU A 79 -7.31 -14.01 -1.78
C GLU A 79 -6.50 -14.05 -3.09
N GLN A 80 -6.28 -12.90 -3.72
CA GLN A 80 -5.43 -12.77 -4.90
C GLN A 80 -4.75 -11.42 -4.94
N VAL A 81 -3.46 -11.42 -5.30
CA VAL A 81 -2.70 -10.20 -5.58
C VAL A 81 -2.76 -9.90 -7.07
N PHE A 82 -3.12 -8.66 -7.39
CA PHE A 82 -3.10 -8.09 -8.73
C PHE A 82 -2.01 -7.03 -8.82
N GLY A 83 -1.54 -6.74 -10.03
CA GLY A 83 -0.57 -5.67 -10.25
C GLY A 83 -0.43 -5.26 -11.71
N GLY A 84 0.07 -4.05 -11.89
CA GLY A 84 0.39 -3.46 -13.19
C GLY A 84 1.27 -2.22 -13.02
N ALA A 85 1.18 -1.27 -13.94
CA ALA A 85 2.08 -0.10 -13.93
C ALA A 85 1.88 0.77 -12.69
N GLY A 86 0.62 0.98 -12.29
CA GLY A 86 0.23 1.84 -11.18
C GLY A 86 0.61 1.33 -9.79
N GLY A 87 0.76 0.02 -9.62
CA GLY A 87 1.06 -0.61 -8.35
C GLY A 87 0.54 -2.03 -8.25
N THR A 88 0.42 -2.51 -7.01
CA THR A 88 -0.12 -3.83 -6.67
C THR A 88 -1.19 -3.72 -5.61
N PHE A 89 -2.18 -4.62 -5.62
CA PHE A 89 -3.20 -4.69 -4.58
C PHE A 89 -3.65 -6.13 -4.30
N LEU A 90 -4.05 -6.39 -3.05
CA LEU A 90 -4.62 -7.65 -2.58
C LEU A 90 -6.13 -7.50 -2.52
N ALA A 91 -6.85 -8.39 -3.20
CA ALA A 91 -8.29 -8.51 -3.05
C ALA A 91 -8.66 -9.87 -2.47
N SER A 92 -9.77 -9.93 -1.75
CA SER A 92 -10.34 -11.16 -1.23
C SER A 92 -11.83 -11.28 -1.48
N CYS A 93 -12.30 -12.53 -1.52
CA CYS A 93 -13.70 -12.88 -1.76
C CYS A 93 -14.35 -13.51 -0.53
N ASP A 94 -15.48 -12.96 -0.12
CA ASP A 94 -16.45 -13.61 0.76
C ASP A 94 -17.75 -13.90 -0.02
N GLY A 95 -17.87 -15.14 -0.49
CA GLY A 95 -18.95 -15.54 -1.38
C GLY A 95 -18.91 -14.80 -2.71
N THR A 96 -19.84 -13.87 -2.92
CA THR A 96 -19.91 -13.00 -4.12
C THR A 96 -19.45 -11.57 -3.86
N GLN A 97 -19.02 -11.25 -2.64
CA GLN A 97 -18.56 -9.93 -2.28
C GLN A 97 -17.05 -9.90 -2.31
N VAL A 98 -16.48 -8.92 -3.03
CA VAL A 98 -15.06 -8.65 -3.08
C VAL A 98 -14.70 -7.53 -2.11
N THR A 99 -13.49 -7.55 -1.59
CA THR A 99 -12.91 -6.48 -0.78
C THR A 99 -11.45 -6.28 -1.18
N ILE A 100 -11.03 -5.03 -1.39
CA ILE A 100 -9.62 -4.70 -1.55
C ILE A 100 -9.01 -4.49 -0.16
N GLU A 101 -8.12 -5.39 0.25
CA GLU A 101 -7.60 -5.44 1.62
C GLU A 101 -6.34 -4.58 1.82
N SER A 102 -5.49 -4.53 0.80
CA SER A 102 -4.26 -3.72 0.83
C SER A 102 -3.79 -3.36 -0.57
N TRP A 103 -2.99 -2.30 -0.68
CA TRP A 103 -2.40 -1.85 -1.93
C TRP A 103 -1.06 -1.15 -1.69
N THR A 104 -0.25 -1.09 -2.74
CA THR A 104 1.04 -0.41 -2.76
C THR A 104 1.22 0.24 -4.12
N PRO A 105 1.23 1.57 -4.23
CA PRO A 105 1.49 2.25 -5.49
C PRO A 105 2.95 2.07 -5.92
N SER A 106 3.16 1.99 -7.23
CA SER A 106 4.48 2.04 -7.85
C SER A 106 5.15 3.39 -7.62
N GLN A 107 6.47 3.46 -7.78
CA GLN A 107 7.18 4.73 -7.62
C GLN A 107 6.73 5.76 -8.66
N GLY A 108 6.36 6.96 -8.20
CA GLY A 108 5.80 8.02 -9.06
C GLY A 108 4.28 7.93 -9.28
N TRP A 109 3.62 6.94 -8.69
CA TRP A 109 2.17 6.78 -8.69
C TRP A 109 1.59 7.03 -7.31
N GLN A 110 0.30 7.38 -7.26
CA GLN A 110 -0.50 7.48 -6.05
C GLN A 110 -1.85 6.79 -6.27
N VAL A 111 -2.53 6.43 -5.18
CA VAL A 111 -3.93 5.97 -5.26
C VAL A 111 -4.84 7.18 -5.19
N SER A 112 -5.62 7.40 -6.24
CA SER A 112 -6.61 8.48 -6.36
C SER A 112 -7.96 8.05 -5.78
N ASN A 113 -8.36 6.81 -6.04
CA ASN A 113 -9.63 6.24 -5.60
C ASN A 113 -9.49 4.74 -5.25
N VAL A 114 -10.25 4.28 -4.25
CA VAL A 114 -10.30 2.86 -3.85
C VAL A 114 -11.59 2.52 -3.12
N GLU A 115 -12.27 1.48 -3.58
CA GLU A 115 -13.41 0.86 -2.92
C GLU A 115 -12.96 -0.33 -2.09
N SER A 116 -12.72 -0.08 -0.80
CA SER A 116 -12.26 -1.11 0.17
C SER A 116 -13.40 -1.69 1.02
N VAL A 117 -14.66 -1.39 0.69
CA VAL A 117 -15.82 -1.96 1.38
C VAL A 117 -16.33 -3.19 0.65
N PRO A 118 -16.85 -4.22 1.37
CA PRO A 118 -17.41 -5.40 0.72
C PRO A 118 -18.54 -5.04 -0.25
N ALA A 119 -18.38 -5.38 -1.52
CA ALA A 119 -19.31 -5.06 -2.60
C ALA A 119 -19.29 -6.15 -3.69
N ALA A 120 -20.24 -6.14 -4.62
CA ALA A 120 -20.27 -7.12 -5.72
C ALA A 120 -19.07 -6.96 -6.68
N ASP A 121 -18.62 -5.73 -6.83
CA ASP A 121 -17.48 -5.29 -7.61
C ASP A 121 -16.76 -4.23 -6.76
N ALA A 122 -15.44 -4.12 -6.89
CA ALA A 122 -14.64 -3.09 -6.23
C ALA A 122 -13.63 -2.52 -7.21
N GLU A 123 -13.42 -1.22 -7.17
CA GLU A 123 -12.45 -0.52 -8.01
C GLU A 123 -11.26 0.03 -7.21
N ILE A 124 -10.09 0.10 -7.84
CA ILE A 124 -8.93 0.86 -7.38
C ILE A 124 -8.29 1.57 -8.57
N GLU A 125 -7.99 2.85 -8.38
CA GLU A 125 -7.37 3.70 -9.39
C GLU A 125 -6.00 4.17 -8.89
N PHE A 126 -4.99 3.97 -9.74
CA PHE A 126 -3.66 4.52 -9.58
C PHE A 126 -3.46 5.65 -10.58
N GLU A 127 -3.00 6.81 -10.14
CA GLU A 127 -2.66 7.94 -11.00
C GLU A 127 -1.16 8.29 -10.89
N SER A 128 -0.60 8.81 -11.97
CA SER A 128 0.71 9.46 -12.02
C SER A 128 0.56 10.84 -12.66
N GLU A 129 1.68 11.54 -12.88
CA GLU A 129 1.65 12.86 -13.54
C GLU A 129 1.13 12.84 -14.99
N SER A 130 1.20 11.69 -15.67
CA SER A 130 0.92 11.56 -17.11
C SER A 130 -0.10 10.47 -17.45
N ASP A 131 -0.37 9.54 -16.54
CA ASP A 131 -1.12 8.31 -16.82
C ASP A 131 -2.03 7.93 -15.64
N GLU A 132 -3.14 7.25 -15.95
CA GLU A 132 -4.11 6.69 -15.01
C GLU A 132 -4.33 5.20 -15.30
N GLU A 133 -4.47 4.39 -14.25
CA GLU A 133 -4.66 2.95 -14.33
C GLU A 133 -5.76 2.52 -13.35
N GLU A 134 -6.91 2.15 -13.89
CA GLU A 134 -8.07 1.66 -13.14
C GLU A 134 -8.16 0.14 -13.21
N TYR A 135 -8.46 -0.49 -12.06
CA TYR A 135 -8.71 -1.91 -11.94
C TYR A 135 -10.05 -2.15 -11.26
N SER A 136 -10.98 -2.80 -11.96
CA SER A 136 -12.19 -3.37 -11.36
C SER A 136 -11.94 -4.84 -11.02
N VAL A 137 -12.40 -5.29 -9.87
CA VAL A 137 -12.30 -6.69 -9.42
C VAL A 137 -13.67 -7.20 -8.96
N ARG A 138 -13.94 -8.49 -9.19
CA ARG A 138 -15.16 -9.18 -8.78
C ARG A 138 -14.87 -10.61 -8.36
N CYS A 139 -15.80 -11.22 -7.63
CA CYS A 139 -15.70 -12.63 -7.25
C CYS A 139 -16.33 -13.56 -8.30
N VAL A 140 -15.57 -14.55 -8.76
CA VAL A 140 -16.05 -15.65 -9.61
C VAL A 140 -15.72 -16.96 -8.92
N ASP A 141 -16.76 -17.71 -8.54
CA ASP A 141 -16.63 -18.97 -7.77
C ASP A 141 -15.78 -18.83 -6.49
N GLY A 142 -15.89 -17.67 -5.81
CA GLY A 142 -15.14 -17.36 -4.59
C GLY A 142 -13.67 -16.99 -4.83
N VAL A 143 -13.28 -16.73 -6.07
CA VAL A 143 -11.93 -16.31 -6.45
C VAL A 143 -11.99 -14.89 -7.04
N PRO A 144 -11.16 -13.94 -6.59
CA PRO A 144 -11.08 -12.62 -7.20
C PRO A 144 -10.64 -12.71 -8.67
N GLN A 145 -11.28 -11.95 -9.54
CA GLN A 145 -10.98 -11.83 -10.97
C GLN A 145 -11.12 -10.37 -11.40
N LEU A 146 -10.25 -9.90 -12.31
CA LEU A 146 -10.41 -8.56 -12.89
C LEU A 146 -11.69 -8.50 -13.74
N GLY A 147 -12.46 -7.43 -13.55
CA GLY A 147 -13.58 -7.06 -14.41
C GLY A 147 -13.11 -6.52 -15.75
N SER A 148 -14.01 -6.49 -16.74
CA SER A 148 -13.78 -5.76 -17.99
C SER A 148 -14.40 -4.37 -17.81
N ALA A 149 -13.70 -3.30 -18.21
CA ALA A 149 -14.14 -1.91 -18.05
C ALA A 149 -15.37 -1.52 -18.90
N ASP A 150 -16.02 -2.48 -19.55
CA ASP A 150 -17.05 -2.26 -20.57
C ASP A 150 -18.47 -2.45 -20.01
N ASP A 151 -18.89 -1.67 -19.02
CA ASP A 151 -20.31 -1.63 -18.60
C ASP A 151 -20.85 -0.20 -18.40
N ASP A 152 -20.26 0.80 -19.07
CA ASP A 152 -20.87 2.14 -19.26
C ASP A 152 -21.43 2.30 -20.68
N THR A 153 -22.37 1.42 -21.08
CA THR A 153 -23.25 1.74 -22.22
C THR A 153 -24.40 2.62 -21.74
N GLY A 154 -24.09 3.87 -21.41
CA GLY A 154 -25.06 4.94 -21.30
C GLY A 154 -25.61 5.26 -22.68
N ASP A 155 -26.76 4.68 -23.00
CA ASP A 155 -27.55 4.91 -24.21
C ASP A 155 -28.01 6.40 -24.24
N ASP A 156 -27.18 7.29 -24.80
CA ASP A 156 -27.58 8.67 -25.15
C ASP A 156 -28.42 8.63 -26.43
N SER A 157 -29.66 8.18 -26.29
CA SER A 157 -30.69 8.38 -27.31
C SER A 157 -31.17 9.83 -27.24
N GLY A 158 -30.44 10.73 -27.89
CA GLY A 158 -30.90 12.08 -28.22
C GLY A 158 -32.10 12.03 -29.17
N ASP A 159 -33.29 12.38 -28.68
CA ASP A 159 -34.49 12.64 -29.48
C ASP A 159 -34.57 14.15 -29.73
N ASP A 160 -34.04 14.60 -30.88
CA ASP A 160 -34.17 15.97 -31.37
C ASP A 160 -35.61 16.20 -31.90
N GLY A 161 -36.36 17.12 -31.28
CA GLY A 161 -37.69 17.57 -31.70
C GLY A 161 -37.76 19.05 -32.07
#